data_AF-D7T0X7-F1
#
_entry.id   AF-D7T0X7-F1
#
_cell.length_a   1.000
_cell.length_b   1.000
_cell.length_c   1.000
_cell.angle_alpha   90.00
_cell.angle_beta   90.00
_cell.angle_gamma   90.00
#
_symmetry.space_group_name_H-M   'P 1'
#
loop_
_entity.id
_entity.type
_entity.pdbx_description
1 polymer ?
#
loop_
_entity_poly.entity_id
_entity_poly.type
_entity_poly.pdbx_seq_one_letter_code
_entity_poly.pdbx_strand_id
1 'polypeptide(L)'
;MVLESLDLSSNKLSGRIPRELTSLTFLEVLNLSKNHLTGVIPRGNQFDSFTNNSYSGNIGLCGFPLSKKCVVDEAPQPPKEEEVESDTGFDWKVILMGYGCGLVVGLSIGCLVFLTRKPKWFVRMIEGDRHKKVRKSTRSTCRHGARRS
;
A
#
# COMPACT_ATOMS: atom_id res chain seq x y z
N MET A 1 30.82 8.69 -30.58
CA MET A 1 30.46 8.45 -29.17
C MET A 1 29.32 7.45 -29.18
N VAL A 2 29.55 6.27 -28.63
CA VAL A 2 28.54 5.24 -28.44
C VAL A 2 28.06 5.29 -27.00
N LEU A 3 26.78 4.98 -26.77
CA LEU A 3 26.20 4.95 -25.42
C LEU A 3 26.20 3.52 -24.92
N GLU A 4 26.93 3.26 -23.85
CA GLU A 4 27.09 1.92 -23.25
C GLU A 4 26.21 1.73 -22.00
N SER A 5 25.94 2.80 -21.25
CA SER A 5 25.16 2.74 -20.02
C SER A 5 24.17 3.89 -19.95
N LEU A 6 22.93 3.58 -19.63
CA LEU A 6 21.84 4.54 -19.46
C LEU A 6 21.05 4.21 -18.18
N ASP A 7 21.31 4.98 -17.13
CA ASP A 7 20.52 4.96 -15.91
C ASP A 7 19.58 6.17 -15.86
N LEU A 8 18.28 5.90 -15.90
CA LEU A 8 17.20 6.89 -15.73
C LEU A 8 16.27 6.48 -14.58
N SER A 9 16.76 5.66 -13.67
CA SER A 9 15.95 5.16 -12.55
C SER A 9 15.50 6.27 -11.61
N SER A 10 14.40 6.04 -10.89
CA SER A 10 13.86 6.95 -9.87
C SER A 10 13.54 8.35 -10.39
N ASN A 11 13.07 8.45 -11.63
CA ASN A 11 12.61 9.70 -12.22
C ASN A 11 11.07 9.71 -12.31
N LYS A 12 10.52 10.80 -12.86
CA LYS A 12 9.08 10.97 -13.10
C LYS A 12 8.73 10.78 -14.58
N LEU A 13 9.52 10.01 -15.33
CA LEU A 13 9.28 9.79 -16.75
C LEU A 13 7.97 9.04 -16.94
N SER A 14 7.17 9.47 -17.92
CA SER A 14 5.85 8.92 -18.21
C SER A 14 5.67 8.70 -19.71
N GLY A 15 4.67 7.91 -20.08
CA GLY A 15 4.39 7.57 -21.48
C GLY A 15 5.05 6.26 -21.89
N ARG A 16 5.21 6.04 -23.20
CA ARG A 16 5.76 4.79 -23.75
C ARG A 16 7.27 4.88 -23.92
N ILE A 17 7.95 3.74 -23.79
CA ILE A 17 9.38 3.65 -24.15
C ILE A 17 9.47 3.77 -25.68
N PRO A 18 10.21 4.77 -26.21
CA PRO A 18 10.35 4.96 -27.64
C PRO A 18 11.05 3.76 -28.29
N ARG A 19 10.56 3.31 -29.45
CA ARG A 19 11.18 2.19 -30.18
C ARG A 19 12.55 2.54 -30.71
N GLU A 20 12.80 3.81 -30.93
CA GLU A 20 14.08 4.37 -31.34
C GLU A 20 15.19 4.03 -30.33
N LEU A 21 14.85 3.83 -29.06
CA LEU A 21 15.82 3.44 -28.04
C LEU A 21 16.42 2.05 -28.30
N THR A 22 15.72 1.17 -29.04
CA THR A 22 16.25 -0.13 -29.43
C THR A 22 17.34 -0.04 -30.50
N SER A 23 17.48 1.09 -31.21
CA SER A 23 18.54 1.28 -32.20
C SER A 23 19.92 1.51 -31.57
N LEU A 24 19.98 1.66 -30.25
CA LEU A 24 21.23 1.76 -29.50
C LEU A 24 21.87 0.36 -29.37
N THR A 25 22.65 -0.03 -30.37
CA THR A 25 23.25 -1.37 -30.45
C THR A 25 24.39 -1.61 -29.47
N PHE A 26 24.92 -0.58 -28.80
CA PHE A 26 26.04 -0.68 -27.87
C PHE A 26 25.63 -0.54 -26.40
N LEU A 27 24.33 -0.42 -26.11
CA LEU A 27 23.84 -0.20 -24.76
C LEU A 27 23.87 -1.49 -23.93
N GLU A 28 24.86 -1.63 -23.05
CA GLU A 28 25.04 -2.79 -22.17
C GLU A 28 24.22 -2.69 -20.87
N VAL A 29 23.99 -1.47 -20.38
CA VAL A 29 23.26 -1.24 -19.12
C VAL A 29 22.11 -0.28 -19.36
N LEU A 30 20.90 -0.71 -19.01
CA LEU A 30 19.70 0.11 -19.00
C LEU A 30 19.00 -0.02 -17.65
N ASN A 31 18.67 1.10 -17.01
CA ASN A 31 17.83 1.12 -15.82
C ASN A 31 16.76 2.21 -15.93
N LEU A 32 15.52 1.78 -16.12
CA LEU A 32 14.32 2.64 -16.19
C LEU A 32 13.43 2.47 -14.95
N SER A 33 13.93 1.80 -13.90
CA SER A 33 13.13 1.45 -12.74
C SER A 33 12.57 2.67 -12.00
N LYS A 34 11.47 2.49 -11.27
CA LYS A 34 10.84 3.54 -10.45
C LYS A 34 10.50 4.80 -11.24
N ASN A 35 9.85 4.62 -12.40
CA ASN A 35 9.27 5.69 -13.20
C ASN A 35 7.75 5.45 -13.38
N HIS A 36 7.08 6.29 -14.18
CA HIS A 36 5.67 6.16 -14.53
C HIS A 36 5.47 5.73 -16.00
N LEU A 37 6.38 4.90 -16.53
CA LEU A 37 6.31 4.41 -17.91
C LEU A 37 5.14 3.43 -18.09
N THR A 38 4.61 3.40 -19.31
CA THR A 38 3.38 2.68 -19.68
C THR A 38 3.52 2.00 -21.04
N GLY A 39 2.73 0.95 -21.28
CA GLY A 39 2.67 0.25 -22.56
C GLY A 39 3.68 -0.91 -22.69
N VAL A 40 3.84 -1.38 -23.93
CA VAL A 40 4.67 -2.55 -24.24
C VAL A 40 6.16 -2.18 -24.19
N ILE A 41 6.96 -3.00 -23.52
CA ILE A 41 8.43 -2.90 -23.59
C ILE A 41 8.88 -3.22 -25.03
N PRO A 42 9.61 -2.30 -25.71
CA PRO A 42 10.15 -2.57 -27.03
C PRO A 42 11.07 -3.79 -27.01
N ARG A 43 10.96 -4.62 -28.04
CA ARG A 43 11.85 -5.78 -28.25
C ARG A 43 12.88 -5.51 -29.32
N GLY A 44 13.99 -6.22 -29.27
CA GLY A 44 15.05 -6.20 -30.26
C GLY A 44 16.41 -5.76 -29.71
N ASN A 45 17.47 -6.20 -30.40
CA ASN A 45 18.87 -5.90 -30.06
C ASN A 45 19.16 -6.21 -28.57
N GLN A 46 19.68 -5.23 -27.83
CA GLN A 46 20.03 -5.36 -26.42
C GLN A 46 18.80 -5.25 -25.50
N PHE A 47 17.62 -4.82 -25.98
CA PHE A 47 16.44 -4.72 -25.11
C PHE A 47 15.94 -6.09 -24.61
N ASP A 48 16.21 -7.14 -25.37
CA ASP A 48 15.86 -8.51 -24.99
C ASP A 48 16.84 -9.12 -23.97
N SER A 49 18.01 -8.50 -23.74
CA SER A 49 18.98 -8.95 -22.74
C SER A 49 18.77 -8.32 -21.35
N PHE A 50 18.07 -7.19 -21.27
CA PHE A 50 17.82 -6.51 -20.00
C PHE A 50 16.87 -7.29 -19.10
N THR A 51 17.18 -7.29 -17.80
CA THR A 51 16.40 -8.01 -16.78
C THR A 51 15.17 -7.23 -16.34
N ASN A 52 14.21 -7.92 -15.70
CA ASN A 52 12.99 -7.33 -15.11
C ASN A 52 13.30 -6.16 -14.16
N ASN A 53 14.39 -6.24 -13.38
CA ASN A 53 14.79 -5.21 -12.42
C ASN A 53 14.93 -3.83 -13.06
N SER A 54 15.44 -3.78 -14.30
CA SER A 54 15.60 -2.57 -15.12
C SER A 54 14.29 -1.83 -15.36
N TYR A 55 13.15 -2.50 -15.26
CA TYR A 55 11.82 -1.96 -15.55
C TYR A 55 10.91 -1.91 -14.31
N SER A 56 11.38 -2.43 -13.17
CA SER A 56 10.62 -2.53 -11.92
C SER A 56 10.08 -1.17 -11.45
N GLY A 57 8.95 -1.16 -10.75
CA GLY A 57 8.32 0.08 -10.27
C GLY A 57 7.59 0.92 -11.33
N ASN A 58 7.53 0.46 -12.59
CA ASN A 58 6.67 1.06 -13.62
C ASN A 58 5.37 0.26 -13.77
N ILE A 59 4.29 0.72 -13.13
CA ILE A 59 3.02 -0.02 -13.03
C ILE A 59 2.38 -0.28 -14.41
N GLY A 60 2.53 0.66 -15.34
CA GLY A 60 1.89 0.60 -16.66
C GLY A 60 2.66 -0.20 -17.71
N LEU A 61 3.89 -0.67 -17.42
CA LEU A 61 4.65 -1.48 -18.37
C LEU A 61 4.13 -2.91 -18.43
N CYS A 62 4.22 -3.51 -19.61
CA CYS A 62 3.88 -4.90 -19.86
C CYS A 62 4.77 -5.48 -20.97
N GLY A 63 4.75 -6.80 -21.12
CA GLY A 63 5.60 -7.53 -22.06
C GLY A 63 6.92 -7.98 -21.44
N PHE A 64 7.66 -8.80 -22.16
CA PHE A 64 8.96 -9.31 -21.71
C PHE A 64 9.96 -8.17 -21.46
N PRO A 65 10.80 -8.24 -20.41
CA PRO A 65 11.02 -9.35 -19.47
C PRO A 65 10.04 -9.42 -18.28
N LEU A 66 8.97 -8.63 -18.26
CA LEU A 66 7.98 -8.67 -17.19
C LEU A 66 7.02 -9.86 -17.36
N SER A 67 6.53 -10.42 -16.25
CA SER A 67 5.49 -11.45 -16.26
C SER A 67 4.11 -10.92 -16.68
N LYS A 68 3.93 -9.59 -16.67
CA LYS A 68 2.69 -8.92 -17.05
C LYS A 68 2.50 -8.94 -18.56
N LYS A 69 1.52 -9.68 -19.06
CA LYS A 69 1.14 -9.70 -20.49
C LYS A 69 0.47 -8.38 -20.89
N CYS A 70 0.69 -7.94 -22.12
CA CYS A 70 -0.01 -6.78 -22.68
C CYS A 70 -1.34 -7.23 -23.27
N VAL A 71 -2.41 -6.52 -22.94
CA VAL A 71 -3.70 -6.68 -23.62
C VAL A 71 -3.60 -5.91 -24.93
N VAL A 72 -3.65 -6.64 -26.05
CA VAL A 72 -3.83 -6.06 -27.38
C VAL A 72 -5.32 -6.17 -27.64
N ASP A 73 -6.02 -5.04 -27.74
CA ASP A 73 -7.45 -4.98 -28.02
C ASP A 73 -7.74 -5.50 -29.44
N GLU A 74 -7.90 -6.82 -29.58
CA GLU A 74 -8.58 -7.43 -30.72
C GLU A 74 -9.90 -8.01 -30.20
N ALA A 75 -10.99 -7.26 -30.48
CA ALA A 75 -12.43 -7.55 -30.32
C ALA A 75 -12.92 -8.39 -29.10
N PRO A 76 -14.05 -8.02 -28.47
CA PRO A 76 -14.47 -8.60 -27.19
C PRO A 76 -14.73 -10.11 -27.29
N GLN A 77 -13.86 -10.90 -26.68
CA GLN A 77 -14.16 -12.28 -26.28
C GLN A 77 -14.37 -12.31 -24.76
N PRO A 78 -15.32 -13.13 -24.27
CA PRO A 78 -15.96 -12.98 -22.97
C PRO A 78 -14.96 -13.01 -21.80
N PRO A 79 -15.26 -12.33 -20.69
CA PRO A 79 -14.31 -12.11 -19.61
C PRO A 79 -13.89 -13.46 -19.01
N LYS A 80 -12.64 -13.86 -19.27
CA LYS A 80 -11.98 -14.83 -18.43
C LYS A 80 -11.53 -14.09 -17.19
N GLU A 81 -12.19 -14.43 -16.09
CA GLU A 81 -11.78 -14.14 -14.73
C GLU A 81 -10.34 -14.67 -14.56
N GLU A 82 -9.35 -13.83 -14.85
CA GLU A 82 -7.94 -14.15 -14.62
C GLU A 82 -7.41 -13.23 -13.53
N GLU A 83 -6.98 -13.92 -12.48
CA GLU A 83 -6.71 -13.44 -11.14
C GLU A 83 -5.75 -12.25 -11.12
N VAL A 84 -6.17 -11.19 -10.42
CA VAL A 84 -5.33 -10.06 -10.05
C VAL A 84 -4.24 -10.57 -9.12
N GLU A 85 -3.09 -10.94 -9.68
CA GLU A 85 -1.85 -11.15 -8.94
C GLU A 85 -1.04 -9.85 -8.95
N SER A 86 -1.53 -8.86 -8.19
CA SER A 86 -0.65 -7.83 -7.63
C SER A 86 -0.57 -8.08 -6.13
N ASP A 87 0.65 -8.23 -5.65
CA ASP A 87 1.06 -8.37 -4.26
C ASP A 87 0.52 -7.23 -3.36
N THR A 88 -0.75 -7.33 -3.01
CA THR A 88 -1.41 -6.61 -1.92
C THR A 88 -2.40 -7.57 -1.27
N GLY A 89 -1.88 -8.65 -0.71
CA GLY A 89 -2.63 -9.70 -0.01
C GLY A 89 -3.26 -9.26 1.32
N PHE A 90 -3.78 -8.04 1.41
CA PHE A 90 -4.29 -7.47 2.66
C PHE A 90 -5.74 -6.97 2.66
N ASP A 91 -6.42 -6.77 1.52
CA ASP A 91 -7.61 -5.88 1.54
C ASP A 91 -9.01 -6.51 1.51
N TRP A 92 -9.19 -7.83 1.40
CA TRP A 92 -10.54 -8.43 1.50
C TRP A 92 -10.64 -9.50 2.60
N LYS A 93 -9.56 -10.25 2.81
CA LYS A 93 -9.46 -11.26 3.86
C LYS A 93 -9.50 -10.64 5.26
N VAL A 94 -8.96 -9.44 5.43
CA VAL A 94 -9.05 -8.65 6.67
C VAL A 94 -10.46 -8.08 6.88
N ILE A 95 -11.13 -7.62 5.82
CA ILE A 95 -12.52 -7.11 5.90
C ILE A 95 -13.49 -8.21 6.34
N LEU A 96 -13.36 -9.42 5.78
CA LEU A 96 -14.19 -10.57 6.17
C LEU A 96 -13.95 -11.01 7.62
N MET A 97 -12.69 -11.01 8.06
CA MET A 97 -12.33 -11.31 9.46
C MET A 97 -12.88 -10.23 10.42
N GLY A 98 -12.86 -8.95 10.01
CA GLY A 98 -13.35 -7.84 10.81
C GLY A 98 -14.86 -7.85 11.04
N TYR A 99 -15.66 -8.25 10.05
CA TYR A 99 -17.12 -8.30 10.16
C TYR A 99 -17.60 -9.29 11.22
N GLY A 100 -16.97 -10.47 11.30
CA GLY A 100 -17.32 -11.50 12.28
C GLY A 100 -17.10 -11.04 13.73
N CYS A 101 -15.92 -10.49 14.02
CA CYS A 101 -15.60 -10.03 15.38
C CYS A 101 -16.40 -8.78 15.78
N GLY A 102 -16.55 -7.82 14.86
CA GLY A 102 -17.26 -6.56 15.12
C GLY A 102 -18.74 -6.77 15.47
N LEU A 103 -19.42 -7.68 14.77
CA LEU A 103 -20.85 -7.94 14.98
C LEU A 103 -21.09 -8.67 16.32
N VAL A 104 -20.25 -9.65 16.68
CA VAL A 104 -20.36 -10.36 17.96
C VAL A 104 -20.10 -9.45 19.15
N VAL A 105 -19.04 -8.63 19.09
CA VAL A 105 -18.71 -7.68 20.17
C VAL A 105 -19.76 -6.59 20.26
N GLY A 106 -20.22 -6.07 19.11
CA GLY A 106 -21.28 -5.06 19.03
C GLY A 106 -22.61 -5.56 19.61
N LEU A 107 -23.05 -6.77 19.26
CA LEU A 107 -24.26 -7.37 19.81
C LEU A 107 -24.11 -7.67 21.30
N SER A 108 -22.93 -8.14 21.74
CA SER A 108 -22.67 -8.43 23.15
C SER A 108 -22.74 -7.16 24.00
N ILE A 109 -22.06 -6.08 23.60
CA ILE A 109 -22.07 -4.79 24.31
C ILE A 109 -23.46 -4.15 24.22
N GLY A 110 -24.08 -4.14 23.03
CA GLY A 110 -25.42 -3.59 22.82
C GLY A 110 -26.49 -4.30 23.65
N CYS A 111 -26.44 -5.64 23.71
CA CYS A 111 -27.34 -6.44 24.51
C CYS A 111 -27.13 -6.20 26.02
N LEU A 112 -25.87 -6.15 26.50
CA LEU A 112 -25.56 -5.81 27.89
C LEU A 112 -26.09 -4.42 28.28
N VAL A 113 -25.94 -3.41 27.41
CA VAL A 113 -26.43 -2.05 27.66
C VAL A 113 -27.95 -1.98 27.64
N PHE A 114 -28.60 -2.66 26.69
CA PHE A 114 -30.06 -2.66 26.53
C PHE A 114 -30.77 -3.41 27.68
N LEU A 115 -30.23 -4.57 28.09
CA LEU A 115 -30.78 -5.37 29.17
C LEU A 115 -30.55 -4.73 30.55
N THR A 116 -29.44 -4.01 30.75
CA THR A 116 -29.14 -3.45 32.08
C THR A 116 -29.83 -2.11 32.35
N ARG A 117 -30.42 -1.43 31.35
CA ARG A 117 -31.10 -0.09 31.36
C ARG A 117 -30.44 1.07 32.12
N LYS A 118 -29.40 0.83 32.94
CA LYS A 118 -28.44 1.75 33.57
C LYS A 118 -27.17 0.95 33.95
N PRO A 119 -26.09 0.98 33.14
CA PRO A 119 -24.88 0.21 33.41
C PRO A 119 -24.10 0.86 34.55
N LYS A 120 -24.51 0.59 35.79
CA LYS A 120 -23.86 1.09 37.02
C LYS A 120 -22.37 0.77 37.05
N TRP A 121 -21.94 -0.35 36.46
CA TRP A 121 -20.53 -0.72 36.35
C TRP A 121 -19.73 0.19 35.40
N PHE A 122 -20.28 0.56 34.24
CA PHE A 122 -19.62 1.47 33.29
C PHE A 122 -19.49 2.89 33.87
N VAL A 123 -20.56 3.38 34.51
CA VAL A 123 -20.54 4.68 35.21
C VAL A 123 -19.51 4.66 36.35
N ARG A 124 -19.46 3.58 37.15
CA ARG A 124 -18.45 3.41 38.22
C ARG A 124 -17.03 3.37 37.70
N MET A 125 -16.78 2.83 36.50
CA MET A 125 -15.45 2.77 35.92
C MET A 125 -14.96 4.15 35.50
N ILE A 126 -15.80 4.93 34.80
CA ILE A 126 -15.48 6.31 34.38
C ILE A 126 -15.30 7.21 35.61
N GLU A 127 -16.16 7.07 36.62
CA GLU A 127 -16.08 7.85 37.85
C GLU A 127 -14.87 7.45 38.71
N GLY A 128 -14.53 6.16 38.77
CA GLY A 128 -13.32 5.65 39.42
C GLY A 128 -12.04 6.18 38.76
N ASP A 129 -12.03 6.34 37.44
CA ASP A 129 -10.89 6.91 36.71
C ASP A 129 -10.78 8.43 36.92
N ARG A 130 -11.92 9.13 37.01
CA ARG A 130 -11.98 10.56 37.37
C ARG A 130 -11.46 10.81 38.79
N HIS A 131 -11.79 9.94 39.75
CA HIS A 131 -11.25 9.99 41.12
C HIS A 131 -9.73 9.76 41.17
N LYS A 132 -9.20 8.82 40.37
CA LYS A 132 -7.75 8.61 40.24
C LYS A 132 -7.05 9.83 39.62
N LYS A 133 -7.68 10.47 38.63
CA LYS A 133 -7.16 11.66 37.95
C LYS A 133 -7.16 12.89 38.86
N VAL A 134 -8.23 13.10 39.64
CA VAL A 134 -8.31 14.16 40.67
C VAL A 134 -7.26 13.93 41.77
N ARG A 135 -7.11 12.69 42.27
CA ARG A 135 -6.13 12.37 43.32
C ARG A 135 -4.68 12.54 42.84
N LYS A 136 -4.38 12.29 41.57
CA LYS A 136 -3.08 12.60 40.94
C LYS A 136 -2.86 14.12 40.81
N SER A 137 -3.89 14.87 40.41
CA SER A 137 -3.84 16.33 40.31
C SER A 137 -3.58 16.98 41.68
N THR A 138 -4.31 16.60 42.73
CA THR A 138 -4.12 17.14 44.09
C THR A 138 -2.73 16.84 44.66
N ARG A 139 -2.14 15.65 44.36
CA ARG A 139 -0.76 15.32 44.76
C ARG A 139 0.30 16.16 44.04
N SER A 140 0.04 16.59 42.81
CA SER A 140 0.96 17.47 42.06
C SER A 140 0.93 18.91 42.56
N THR A 141 -0.24 19.42 42.98
CA THR A 141 -0.38 20.80 43.47
C THR A 141 0.27 21.01 44.85
N CYS A 142 0.17 20.04 45.78
CA CYS A 142 0.88 20.14 47.06
C CYS A 142 2.42 20.09 46.91
N ARG A 143 2.96 19.41 45.90
CA ARG A 143 4.41 19.39 45.63
C ARG A 143 4.95 20.70 45.07
N HIS A 144 4.11 21.55 44.48
CA HIS A 144 4.53 22.87 44.01
C HIS A 144 4.35 23.98 45.04
N GLY A 145 3.52 23.79 46.07
CA GLY A 145 3.39 24.74 47.19
C GLY A 145 4.54 24.69 48.20
N ALA A 146 5.20 23.53 48.37
CA ALA A 146 6.27 23.36 49.37
C ALA A 146 7.68 23.82 48.90
N ARG A 147 7.77 24.51 47.75
CA ARG A 147 9.04 25.01 47.19
C ARG A 147 9.13 26.54 47.10
N ARG A 148 8.15 27.25 47.69
CA ARG A 148 8.12 28.71 47.86
C ARG A 148 7.70 29.05 49.30
N SER A 149 8.61 28.85 50.24
CA SER A 149 8.64 29.52 51.55
C SER A 149 10.09 29.58 52.00
#